data_AF-T2JLP0-F1
#
_entry.id   AF-T2JLP0-F1
#
_cell.length_a   1.000
_cell.length_b   1.000
_cell.length_c   1.000
_cell.angle_alpha   90.00
_cell.angle_beta   90.00
_cell.angle_gamma   90.00
#
_symmetry.space_group_name_H-M   'P 1'
#
loop_
_entity.id
_entity.type
_entity.pdbx_description
1 polymer ?
#
loop_
_entity_poly.entity_id
_entity_poly.type
_entity_poly.pdbx_seq_one_letter_code
_entity_poly.pdbx_strand_id
1 'polypeptide(L)' 'MQSDDIVLHIEFQTSPDEDIPFRMADYRLRVYRRYPNKEMYQVVIYLKPSNSELVYQNTFELTNLRHQFNVIRLWEQA' A
#
# COMPACT_ATOMS: atom_id res chain seq x y z
N MET A 1 12.36 -7.12 18.98
CA MET A 1 12.22 -5.65 19.03
C MET A 1 11.00 -5.30 18.21
N GLN A 2 9.85 -5.17 18.87
CA GLN A 2 8.68 -4.60 18.24
C GLN A 2 8.96 -3.10 18.17
N SER A 3 9.03 -2.51 16.98
CA SER A 3 9.13 -1.06 16.88
C SER A 3 7.78 -0.53 17.35
N ASP A 4 7.71 -0.07 18.60
CA ASP A 4 6.46 0.32 19.24
C ASP A 4 5.76 1.50 18.52
N ASP A 5 6.49 2.19 17.64
CA ASP A 5 6.05 3.42 16.96
C ASP A 5 5.61 3.22 15.50
N ILE A 6 5.86 2.05 14.89
CA ILE A 6 5.59 1.81 13.46
C ILE A 6 4.49 0.75 13.27
N VAL A 7 3.50 1.07 12.45
CA VAL A 7 2.54 0.11 11.89
C VAL A 7 2.98 -0.28 10.48
N LEU A 8 3.20 -1.57 10.29
CA LEU A 8 3.47 -2.14 8.97
C LEU A 8 2.18 -2.71 8.38
N HIS A 9 1.74 -2.15 7.25
CA HIS A 9 0.59 -2.63 6.50
C HIS A 9 1.05 -3.18 5.15
N ILE A 10 0.87 -4.49 4.99
CA ILE A 10 1.28 -5.24 3.80
C ILE A 10 0.04 -5.84 3.15
N GLU A 11 -0.12 -5.60 1.86
CA GLU A 11 -1.14 -6.20 1.02
C GLU A 11 -0.49 -7.13 -0.01
N PHE A 12 -0.88 -8.41 -0.05
CA PHE A 12 -0.37 -9.37 -1.02
C PHE A 12 -1.35 -9.54 -2.16
N GLN A 13 -0.86 -9.45 -3.40
CA GLN A 13 -1.68 -9.56 -4.61
C GLN A 13 -1.13 -10.64 -5.55
N THR A 14 -1.98 -11.60 -5.92
CA THR A 14 -1.67 -12.57 -6.99
C THR A 14 -2.13 -12.08 -8.36
N SER A 15 -3.05 -11.13 -8.39
CA SER A 15 -3.61 -10.49 -9.58
C SER A 15 -3.79 -8.99 -9.27
N PRO A 16 -3.59 -8.09 -10.24
CA PRO A 16 -3.84 -6.67 -10.04
C PRO A 16 -5.32 -6.38 -9.80
N ASP A 17 -5.58 -5.42 -8.92
CA ASP A 17 -6.91 -5.00 -8.50
C ASP A 17 -6.94 -3.46 -8.47
N GLU A 18 -7.91 -2.86 -9.17
CA GLU A 18 -8.03 -1.42 -9.34
C GLU A 18 -8.42 -0.69 -8.05
N ASP A 19 -9.00 -1.40 -7.07
CA ASP A 19 -9.40 -0.82 -5.78
C ASP A 19 -8.23 -0.72 -4.78
N ILE A 20 -7.06 -1.25 -5.12
CA ILE A 20 -5.86 -1.24 -4.25
C ILE A 20 -5.52 0.17 -3.74
N PRO A 21 -5.42 1.21 -4.59
CA PRO A 21 -5.08 2.55 -4.12
C PRO A 21 -6.07 3.10 -3.09
N PHE A 22 -7.37 2.93 -3.34
CA PHE A 22 -8.40 3.35 -2.41
C PHE A 22 -8.31 2.59 -1.09
N ARG A 23 -8.16 1.27 -1.14
CA ARG A 23 -8.00 0.41 0.04
C ARG A 23 -6.77 0.82 0.87
N MET A 24 -5.65 1.14 0.23
CA MET A 24 -4.46 1.65 0.94
C MET A 24 -4.77 2.97 1.67
N ALA A 25 -5.46 3.90 1.03
CA ALA A 25 -5.86 5.15 1.68
C ALA A 25 -6.87 4.93 2.83
N ASP A 26 -7.85 4.03 2.65
CA ASP A 26 -8.85 3.70 3.67
C ASP A 26 -8.17 3.09 4.91
N TYR A 27 -7.27 2.12 4.73
CA TYR A 27 -6.53 1.53 5.85
C TYR A 27 -5.62 2.53 6.57
N ARG A 28 -5.01 3.48 5.85
CA ARG A 28 -4.23 4.56 6.48
C ARG A 28 -5.08 5.35 7.47
N LEU A 29 -6.30 5.70 7.08
CA LEU A 29 -7.24 6.46 7.91
C LEU A 29 -7.80 5.62 9.06
N ARG A 30 -8.12 4.34 8.83
CA ARG A 30 -8.59 3.42 9.87
C ARG A 30 -7.55 3.25 10.98
N VAL A 31 -6.28 3.06 10.62
CA VAL A 31 -5.18 2.93 11.59
C VAL A 31 -4.95 4.25 12.32
N TYR A 32 -4.95 5.39 11.61
CA TYR A 32 -4.79 6.72 12.22
C TYR A 32 -5.82 6.98 13.31
N ARG A 33 -7.08 6.62 13.10
CA ARG A 33 -8.14 6.79 14.11
C ARG A 33 -7.84 6.04 15.41
N ARG A 34 -7.16 4.90 15.33
CA ARG A 34 -6.84 4.06 16.50
C ARG A 34 -5.50 4.41 17.14
N TYR A 35 -4.53 4.81 16.33
CA TYR A 35 -3.15 5.07 16.73
C TYR A 35 -2.62 6.33 16.01
N PRO A 36 -3.10 7.53 16.38
CA PRO A 36 -2.81 8.75 15.63
C PRO A 36 -1.32 9.13 15.63
N ASN A 37 -0.59 8.71 16.67
CA ASN A 37 0.82 9.03 16.84
C ASN A 37 1.76 7.98 16.23
N LYS A 38 1.23 6.89 15.68
CA LYS A 38 2.07 5.86 15.05
C LYS A 38 2.34 6.21 13.60
N GLU A 39 3.58 6.05 13.20
CA GLU A 39 3.95 6.05 11.79
C GLU A 39 3.41 4.79 11.12
N MET A 40 3.15 4.88 9.82
CA MET A 40 2.64 3.75 9.06
C MET A 40 3.41 3.60 7.76
N TYR A 41 3.98 2.41 7.55
CA TYR A 41 4.58 2.02 6.29
C TYR A 41 3.61 1.11 5.54
N GLN A 42 3.35 1.46 4.29
CA GLN A 42 2.38 0.80 3.44
C GLN A 42 3.05 0.24 2.21
N VAL A 43 2.82 -1.04 1.94
CA VAL A 43 3.36 -1.71 0.77
C VAL A 43 2.38 -2.73 0.19
N VAL A 44 2.24 -2.71 -1.14
CA VAL A 44 1.60 -3.78 -1.90
C VAL A 44 2.68 -4.65 -2.50
N ILE A 45 2.56 -5.97 -2.34
CA ILE A 45 3.51 -6.95 -2.88
C ILE A 45 2.79 -7.81 -3.90
N TYR A 46 3.19 -7.67 -5.17
CA TYR A 46 2.72 -8.53 -6.24
C TYR A 46 3.57 -9.79 -6.32
N LEU A 47 2.91 -10.94 -6.18
CA LEU A 47 3.55 -12.26 -6.09
C LEU A 47 3.82 -12.91 -7.45
N LYS A 48 3.13 -12.49 -8.51
CA LYS A 48 3.21 -13.09 -9.85
C LYS A 48 3.38 -12.02 -10.93
N PRO A 49 4.19 -12.28 -11.98
CA PRO A 49 4.30 -11.38 -13.12
C PRO A 49 2.96 -10.99 -13.71
N SER A 50 2.86 -9.74 -14.16
CA SER A 50 1.65 -9.18 -14.75
C SER A 50 2.01 -8.15 -15.81
N ASN A 51 1.22 -8.10 -16.88
CA ASN A 51 1.32 -7.10 -17.94
C ASN A 51 0.37 -5.90 -17.72
N SER A 52 -0.35 -5.86 -16.60
CA SER A 52 -1.27 -4.76 -16.29
C SER A 52 -0.51 -3.57 -15.71
N GLU A 53 -0.82 -2.36 -16.18
CA GLU A 53 -0.26 -1.10 -15.64
C GLU A 53 -0.62 -0.87 -14.16
N LEU A 54 -1.66 -1.53 -13.65
CA LEU A 54 -2.07 -1.43 -12.25
C LEU A 54 -0.97 -1.86 -11.28
N VAL A 55 -0.03 -2.70 -11.70
CA VAL A 55 1.09 -3.10 -10.84
C VAL A 55 2.12 -1.99 -10.61
N TYR A 56 2.05 -0.88 -11.35
CA TYR A 56 2.90 0.29 -11.15
C TYR A 56 2.20 1.37 -10.33
N GLN A 57 0.88 1.26 -10.13
CA GLN A 57 0.11 2.27 -9.43
C GLN A 57 0.44 2.27 -7.93
N ASN A 58 0.95 3.40 -7.46
CA ASN A 58 1.40 3.57 -6.08
C ASN A 58 0.76 4.78 -5.38
N THR A 59 -0.25 5.37 -6.00
CA THR A 59 -0.90 6.59 -5.53
C THR A 59 -2.42 6.50 -5.73
N PHE A 60 -3.16 6.90 -4.69
CA PHE A 60 -4.58 7.23 -4.76
C PHE A 60 -4.74 8.76 -4.76
N GLU A 61 -5.42 9.30 -5.77
CA GLU A 61 -5.59 10.74 -5.96
C GLU A 61 -7.06 11.13 -6.14
N LEU A 62 -7.46 12.19 -5.44
CA LEU A 62 -8.67 12.99 -5.67
C LEU A 62 -8.25 14.46 -5.70
N THR A 63 -9.13 15.37 -6.12
CA THR A 63 -8.82 16.81 -6.30
C THR A 63 -8.02 17.44 -5.16
N ASN A 64 -8.28 17.09 -3.90
CA ASN A 64 -7.58 17.61 -2.72
C ASN A 64 -7.03 16.50 -1.79
N LEU A 65 -6.81 15.29 -2.31
CA LEU A 65 -6.27 14.17 -1.54
C LEU A 65 -5.27 13.42 -2.39
N ARG A 66 -4.05 13.25 -1.87
CA ARG A 66 -3.05 12.35 -2.45
C ARG A 66 -2.53 11.42 -1.37
N HIS A 67 -2.69 10.12 -1.57
CA HIS A 67 -2.13 9.10 -0.70
C HIS A 67 -1.16 8.23 -1.48
N GLN A 68 0.11 8.23 -1.08
CA GLN A 68 1.16 7.41 -1.69
C GLN A 68 1.47 6.20 -0.80
N PHE A 69 1.80 5.09 -1.45
CA PHE A 69 2.23 3.85 -0.81
C PHE A 69 3.34 3.19 -1.64
N ASN A 70 3.98 2.16 -1.11
CA ASN A 70 5.04 1.44 -1.81
C ASN A 70 4.48 0.27 -2.59
N VAL A 71 5.16 -0.11 -3.66
CA VAL A 71 4.82 -1.29 -4.44
C VAL A 71 6.08 -2.11 -4.69
N ILE A 72 6.01 -3.39 -4.42
CA ILE A 72 7.06 -4.37 -4.71
C ILE A 72 6.50 -5.36 -5.72
N ARG A 73 7.28 -5.60 -6.78
CA ARG A 73 6.99 -6.59 -7.82
C ARG A 73 8.07 -7.64 -7.78
N LEU A 74 7.77 -8.81 -7.22
CA LEU A 74 8.80 -9.79 -6.84
C LEU A 74 9.65 -10.28 -8.03
N TRP A 75 9.09 -10.28 -9.25
CA TRP A 75 9.81 -10.69 -10.45
C TRP A 75 10.84 -9.68 -10.95
N GLU A 76 10.94 -8.50 -10.34
CA GLU A 76 11.93 -7.47 -10.71
C GLU A 76 13.01 -7.25 -9.64
N GLN A 77 12.99 -8.01 -8.54
CA GLN A 77 13.92 -7.83 -7.40
C GLN A 77 15.19 -8.68 -7.52
N ALA A 78 15.73 -8.82 -8.74
CA ALA A 78 16.92 -9.62 -9.02
C ALA A 78 18.19 -9.08 -8.33
#